data_AF-A0A0H5QPG8-F1
#
_entry.id   AF-A0A0H5QPG8-F1
#
_cell.length_a   1.000
_cell.length_b   1.000
_cell.length_c   1.000
_cell.angle_alpha   90.00
_cell.angle_beta   90.00
_cell.angle_gamma   90.00
#
_symmetry.space_group_name_H-M   'P 1'
#
loop_
_entity.id
_entity.type
_entity.pdbx_description
1 polymer ?
#
loop_
_entity_poly.entity_id
_entity_poly.type
_entity_poly.pdbx_seq_one_letter_code
_entity_poly.pdbx_strand_id
1 'polypeptide(L)'
;VMGPDTAETTPASETAIKIDPSKLNSLIQPLLIGESNYHDWFKTVKLAFKTYRLSKFLNSKTVDQETDEQLAGVLLLAMVPQIRSQFDDTESCTLLIQRLETKYGKSSRIKVATLKAMFWSLRMGAQQGVLEYIREKQSLRDQLRLHDRNLTDEDMIDILMVGCRGRFPAVIEALHEQENIYLSVTLITRKGIDYLIRKR
;
A
#
# COMPACT_ATOMS: atom_id res chain seq x y z
N VAL A 1 -58.01 19.09 27.54
CA VAL A 1 -56.94 18.19 27.09
C VAL A 1 -56.39 18.78 25.79
N MET A 2 -55.34 19.59 25.85
CA MET A 2 -54.64 20.11 24.66
C MET A 2 -53.20 19.62 24.74
N GLY A 3 -52.80 18.81 23.76
CA GLY A 3 -51.48 18.17 23.67
C GLY A 3 -50.41 19.16 23.20
N PRO A 4 -49.13 18.83 23.45
CA PRO A 4 -48.02 19.77 23.35
C PRO A 4 -47.57 20.02 21.91
N ASP A 5 -47.09 21.23 21.68
CA ASP A 5 -46.34 21.67 20.49
C ASP A 5 -45.22 20.68 20.15
N THR A 6 -45.33 20.05 18.99
CA THR A 6 -44.22 19.34 18.36
C THR A 6 -43.22 20.37 17.85
N ALA A 7 -42.11 20.52 18.58
CA ALA A 7 -40.93 21.22 18.13
C ALA A 7 -40.45 20.63 16.79
N GLU A 8 -40.62 21.40 15.71
CA GLU A 8 -39.92 21.19 14.45
C GLU A 8 -38.42 21.22 14.73
N THR A 9 -37.82 20.04 14.78
CA THR A 9 -36.37 19.89 14.87
C THR A 9 -35.85 20.09 13.46
N THR A 10 -35.43 21.32 13.16
CA THR A 10 -34.69 21.66 11.94
C THR A 10 -33.54 20.66 11.77
N PRO A 11 -33.42 19.95 10.63
CA PRO A 11 -32.27 19.08 10.43
C PRO A 11 -31.01 19.96 10.46
N ALA A 12 -30.07 19.57 11.32
CA ALA A 12 -28.78 20.20 11.44
C ALA A 12 -28.17 20.31 10.04
N SER A 13 -27.98 21.56 9.58
CA SER A 13 -27.27 21.91 8.37
C SER A 13 -25.95 21.15 8.35
N GLU A 14 -25.86 20.12 7.49
CA GLU A 14 -24.61 19.47 7.17
C GLU A 14 -23.66 20.57 6.71
N THR A 15 -22.63 20.80 7.51
CA THR A 15 -21.66 21.86 7.26
C THR A 15 -21.01 21.56 5.92
N ALA A 16 -21.38 22.31 4.88
CA ALA A 16 -20.77 22.22 3.56
C ALA A 16 -19.26 22.30 3.74
N ILE A 17 -18.57 21.19 3.46
CA ILE A 17 -17.11 21.14 3.54
C ILE A 17 -16.62 22.08 2.45
N LYS A 18 -16.17 23.29 2.81
CA LYS A 18 -15.51 24.19 1.87
C LYS A 18 -14.19 23.56 1.45
N ILE A 19 -14.19 22.89 0.31
CA ILE A 19 -13.00 22.37 -0.34
C ILE A 19 -12.32 23.55 -1.02
N ASP A 20 -11.01 23.66 -0.84
CA ASP A 20 -10.15 24.54 -1.63
C ASP A 20 -9.44 23.67 -2.67
N PRO A 21 -9.91 23.64 -3.93
CA PRO A 21 -9.36 22.76 -4.97
C PRO A 21 -7.87 22.98 -5.20
N SER A 22 -7.38 24.21 -4.99
CA SER A 22 -5.98 24.57 -5.21
C SER A 22 -5.06 23.93 -4.17
N LYS A 23 -5.47 23.94 -2.89
CA LYS A 23 -4.74 23.28 -1.79
C LYS A 23 -4.83 21.77 -1.85
N LEU A 24 -5.95 21.24 -2.31
CA LEU A 24 -6.08 19.79 -2.47
C LEU A 24 -5.16 19.29 -3.59
N ASN A 25 -5.11 19.99 -4.72
CA ASN A 25 -4.25 19.64 -5.85
C ASN A 25 -2.75 19.73 -5.49
N SER A 26 -2.34 20.70 -4.67
CA SER A 26 -0.93 20.82 -4.26
C SER A 26 -0.45 19.66 -3.37
N LEU A 27 -1.36 18.98 -2.66
CA LEU A 27 -1.05 17.80 -1.86
C LEU A 27 -0.96 16.51 -2.70
N ILE A 28 -1.53 16.50 -3.90
CA ILE A 28 -1.50 15.35 -4.80
C ILE A 28 -0.28 15.49 -5.72
N GLN A 29 0.89 15.16 -5.17
CA GLN A 29 2.16 15.14 -5.88
C GLN A 29 2.90 13.82 -5.61
N PRO A 30 3.67 13.29 -6.57
CA PRO A 30 3.86 13.78 -7.95
C PRO A 30 2.62 13.58 -8.82
N LEU A 31 2.51 14.26 -9.97
CA LEU A 31 1.43 14.03 -10.95
C LEU A 31 1.39 12.57 -11.44
N LEU A 32 0.19 12.06 -11.77
CA LEU A 32 0.04 10.76 -12.40
C LEU A 32 0.62 10.78 -13.82
N ILE A 33 1.63 9.96 -14.08
CA ILE A 33 2.25 9.79 -15.42
C ILE A 33 1.87 8.46 -16.08
N GLY A 34 1.29 7.52 -15.32
CA GLY A 34 0.80 6.24 -15.83
C GLY A 34 0.93 5.12 -14.81
N GLU A 35 1.04 3.90 -15.30
CA GLU A 35 1.11 2.69 -14.47
C GLU A 35 2.30 2.69 -13.48
N SER A 36 3.43 3.26 -13.90
CA SER A 36 4.70 3.23 -13.16
C SER A 36 4.61 3.93 -11.80
N ASN A 37 3.79 4.98 -11.68
CA ASN A 37 3.65 5.75 -10.44
C ASN A 37 2.22 5.79 -9.88
N TYR A 38 1.28 5.05 -10.47
CA TYR A 38 -0.13 5.05 -10.05
C TYR A 38 -0.31 4.77 -8.55
N HIS A 39 0.42 3.80 -7.99
CA HIS A 39 0.24 3.43 -6.58
C HIS A 39 0.71 4.50 -5.61
N ASP A 40 1.82 5.17 -5.91
CA ASP A 40 2.33 6.24 -5.05
C ASP A 40 1.50 7.52 -5.21
N TRP A 41 1.06 7.83 -6.44
CA TRP A 41 0.05 8.86 -6.68
C TRP A 41 -1.25 8.57 -5.93
N PHE A 42 -1.76 7.34 -5.97
CA PHE A 42 -3.02 7.00 -5.29
C PHE A 42 -2.89 7.03 -3.76
N LYS A 43 -1.69 6.76 -3.21
CA LYS A 43 -1.41 6.99 -1.79
C LYS A 43 -1.51 8.48 -1.43
N THR A 44 -0.99 9.38 -2.26
CA THR A 44 -1.07 10.82 -1.99
C THR A 44 -2.50 11.35 -2.12
N VAL A 45 -3.28 10.84 -3.09
CA VAL A 45 -4.73 11.08 -3.17
C VAL A 45 -5.44 10.63 -1.89
N LYS A 46 -5.21 9.39 -1.42
CA LYS A 46 -5.81 8.89 -0.18
C LYS A 46 -5.46 9.74 1.03
N LEU A 47 -4.20 10.18 1.12
CA LEU A 47 -3.74 11.04 2.21
C LEU A 47 -4.43 12.41 2.15
N ALA A 48 -4.47 13.04 0.98
CA ALA A 48 -5.13 14.32 0.77
C ALA A 48 -6.63 14.24 1.12
N PHE A 49 -7.32 13.20 0.63
CA PHE A 49 -8.74 12.99 0.91
C PHE A 49 -8.99 12.74 2.40
N LYS A 50 -8.10 12.01 3.08
CA LYS A 50 -8.18 11.82 4.54
C LYS A 50 -8.02 13.15 5.28
N THR A 51 -7.05 13.98 4.90
CA THR A 51 -6.79 15.29 5.50
C THR A 51 -8.00 16.22 5.43
N TYR A 52 -8.74 16.17 4.32
CA TYR A 52 -9.93 17.00 4.10
C TYR A 52 -11.25 16.32 4.49
N ARG A 53 -11.20 15.14 5.14
CA ARG A 53 -12.39 14.33 5.51
C ARG A 53 -13.26 13.93 4.30
N LEU A 54 -12.64 13.77 3.14
CA LEU A 54 -13.24 13.37 1.87
C LEU A 54 -13.09 11.86 1.58
N SER A 55 -12.67 11.06 2.56
CA SER A 55 -12.49 9.61 2.38
C SER A 55 -13.75 8.88 1.89
N LYS A 56 -14.95 9.46 2.10
CA LYS A 56 -16.21 8.90 1.58
C LYS A 56 -16.21 8.77 0.05
N PHE A 57 -15.56 9.69 -0.67
CA PHE A 57 -15.49 9.70 -2.14
C PHE A 57 -14.56 8.62 -2.71
N LEU A 58 -13.80 7.91 -1.85
CA LEU A 58 -12.99 6.77 -2.29
C LEU A 58 -13.82 5.49 -2.45
N ASN A 59 -14.96 5.37 -1.74
CA ASN A 59 -15.69 4.11 -1.58
C ASN A 59 -17.23 4.23 -1.59
N SER A 60 -17.80 5.43 -1.53
CA SER A 60 -19.25 5.63 -1.34
C SER A 60 -20.03 5.57 -2.66
N LYS A 61 -21.28 5.12 -2.58
CA LYS A 61 -22.27 5.14 -3.68
C LYS A 61 -23.19 6.37 -3.64
N THR A 62 -23.26 7.06 -2.51
CA THR A 62 -24.09 8.26 -2.35
C THR A 62 -23.21 9.42 -1.98
N VAL A 63 -23.10 10.37 -2.90
CA VAL A 63 -22.31 11.56 -2.69
C VAL A 63 -22.99 12.76 -3.33
N ASP A 64 -22.80 13.91 -2.70
CA ASP A 64 -23.19 15.20 -3.25
C ASP A 64 -22.54 15.39 -4.63
N GLN A 65 -23.36 15.62 -5.65
CA GLN A 65 -22.93 15.62 -7.05
C GLN A 65 -21.94 16.74 -7.34
N GLU A 66 -22.20 17.95 -6.81
CA GLU A 66 -21.33 19.11 -7.00
C GLU A 66 -19.92 18.85 -6.44
N THR A 67 -19.84 18.27 -5.23
CA THR A 67 -18.56 17.92 -4.62
C THR A 67 -17.84 16.81 -5.39
N ASP A 68 -18.57 15.82 -5.91
CA ASP A 68 -17.97 14.72 -6.68
C ASP A 68 -17.38 15.22 -8.02
N GLU A 69 -18.05 16.14 -8.70
CA GLU A 69 -17.57 16.80 -9.93
C GLU A 69 -16.34 17.68 -9.67
N GLN A 70 -16.35 18.47 -8.59
CA GLN A 70 -15.19 19.28 -8.20
C GLN A 70 -13.96 18.41 -7.92
N LEU A 71 -14.16 17.28 -7.23
CA LEU A 71 -13.07 16.34 -6.94
C LEU A 71 -12.58 15.61 -8.18
N ALA A 72 -13.46 15.30 -9.14
CA ALA A 72 -13.06 14.76 -10.43
C ALA A 72 -12.13 15.75 -11.14
N GLY A 73 -12.50 17.04 -11.16
CA GLY A 73 -11.67 18.11 -11.69
C GLY A 73 -10.29 18.20 -11.03
N VAL A 74 -10.23 18.11 -9.69
CA VAL A 74 -8.96 18.11 -8.95
C VAL A 74 -8.10 16.91 -9.34
N LEU A 75 -8.68 15.70 -9.39
CA LEU A 75 -7.93 14.50 -9.76
C LEU A 75 -7.42 14.57 -11.19
N LEU A 76 -8.22 15.05 -12.15
CA LEU A 76 -7.82 15.24 -13.55
C LEU A 76 -6.65 16.24 -13.66
N LEU A 77 -6.69 17.33 -12.89
CA LEU A 77 -5.59 18.29 -12.81
C LEU A 77 -4.31 17.68 -12.21
N ALA A 78 -4.45 16.69 -11.33
CA ALA A 78 -3.34 15.93 -10.75
C ALA A 78 -2.77 14.83 -11.68
N MET A 79 -3.10 14.86 -12.98
CA MET A 79 -2.55 13.98 -14.02
C MET A 79 -1.84 14.79 -15.11
N VAL A 80 -0.86 14.18 -15.77
CA VAL A 80 -0.26 14.75 -16.98
C VAL A 80 -1.26 14.75 -18.15
N PRO A 81 -1.14 15.68 -19.11
CA PRO A 81 -2.12 15.85 -20.20
C PRO A 81 -2.43 14.56 -20.98
N GLN A 82 -1.40 13.75 -21.24
CA GLN A 82 -1.54 12.49 -21.98
C GLN A 82 -2.41 11.47 -21.24
N ILE A 83 -2.33 11.43 -19.91
CA ILE A 83 -3.19 10.55 -19.10
C ILE A 83 -4.57 11.18 -18.95
N ARG A 84 -4.64 12.48 -18.68
CA ARG A 84 -5.89 13.24 -18.50
C ARG A 84 -6.84 13.08 -19.69
N SER A 85 -6.34 13.20 -20.91
CA SER A 85 -7.13 13.04 -22.15
C SER A 85 -7.77 11.66 -22.33
N GLN A 86 -7.39 10.65 -21.53
CA GLN A 86 -7.99 9.32 -21.58
C GLN A 86 -9.18 9.16 -20.64
N PHE A 87 -9.48 10.18 -19.83
CA PHE A 87 -10.51 10.20 -18.80
C PHE A 87 -11.27 11.54 -18.75
N ASP A 88 -11.14 12.38 -19.78
CA ASP A 88 -11.79 13.69 -19.87
C ASP A 88 -13.32 13.61 -19.94
N ASP A 89 -13.84 12.45 -20.35
CA ASP A 89 -15.24 12.04 -20.35
C ASP A 89 -15.81 11.72 -18.95
N THR A 90 -15.00 11.79 -17.89
CA THR A 90 -15.39 11.32 -16.55
C THR A 90 -15.62 12.48 -15.59
N GLU A 91 -16.90 12.79 -15.36
CA GLU A 91 -17.33 13.88 -14.47
C GLU A 91 -17.44 13.45 -12.99
N SER A 92 -17.49 12.14 -12.71
CA SER A 92 -17.58 11.62 -11.33
C SER A 92 -16.21 11.22 -10.78
N CYS A 93 -15.84 11.72 -9.59
CA CYS A 93 -14.60 11.37 -8.90
C CYS A 93 -14.56 9.87 -8.59
N THR A 94 -15.69 9.33 -8.11
CA THR A 94 -15.80 7.90 -7.79
C THR A 94 -15.60 7.04 -9.04
N LEU A 95 -16.23 7.41 -10.17
CA LEU A 95 -16.07 6.70 -11.43
C LEU A 95 -14.63 6.82 -11.97
N LEU A 96 -14.02 7.99 -11.86
CA LEU A 96 -12.64 8.24 -12.28
C LEU A 96 -11.67 7.33 -11.53
N ILE A 97 -11.79 7.25 -10.20
CA ILE A 97 -10.98 6.36 -9.37
C ILE A 97 -11.17 4.90 -9.79
N GLN A 98 -12.40 4.45 -10.04
CA GLN A 98 -12.67 3.09 -10.49
C GLN A 98 -12.03 2.77 -11.86
N ARG A 99 -12.10 3.70 -12.81
CA ARG A 99 -11.48 3.53 -14.14
C ARG A 99 -9.96 3.50 -14.03
N LEU A 100 -9.36 4.37 -13.22
CA LEU A 100 -7.93 4.38 -12.96
C LEU A 100 -7.46 3.10 -12.26
N GLU A 101 -8.21 2.61 -11.27
CA GLU A 101 -7.90 1.35 -10.58
C GLU A 101 -8.04 0.16 -11.53
N THR A 102 -9.03 0.17 -12.42
CA THR A 102 -9.19 -0.88 -13.43
C THR A 102 -8.03 -0.90 -14.43
N LYS A 103 -7.54 0.28 -14.84
CA LYS A 103 -6.48 0.43 -15.84
C LYS A 103 -5.08 0.22 -15.26
N TYR A 104 -4.79 0.83 -14.12
CA TYR A 104 -3.46 0.88 -13.51
C TYR A 104 -3.38 0.14 -12.16
N GLY A 105 -4.51 -0.02 -11.46
CA GLY A 105 -4.56 -0.68 -10.16
C GLY A 105 -4.27 -2.18 -10.21
N LYS A 106 -4.59 -2.84 -11.33
CA LYS A 106 -4.28 -4.27 -11.55
C LYS A 106 -2.77 -4.56 -11.50
N SER A 107 -1.92 -3.60 -11.87
CA SER A 107 -0.47 -3.80 -11.85
C SER A 107 0.06 -4.07 -10.44
N SER A 108 -0.52 -3.48 -9.39
CA SER A 108 -0.05 -3.78 -8.02
C SER A 108 -0.41 -5.18 -7.59
N ARG A 109 -1.61 -5.69 -7.90
CA ARG A 109 -1.95 -7.08 -7.52
C ARG A 109 -1.06 -8.09 -8.24
N ILE A 110 -0.81 -7.88 -9.53
CA ILE A 110 0.10 -8.72 -10.32
C ILE A 110 1.53 -8.55 -9.82
N LYS A 111 2.00 -7.32 -9.60
CA LYS A 111 3.34 -7.03 -9.08
C LYS A 111 3.54 -7.60 -7.67
N VAL A 112 2.56 -7.51 -6.79
CA VAL A 112 2.56 -8.14 -5.46
C VAL A 112 2.55 -9.66 -5.60
N ALA A 113 1.76 -10.23 -6.49
CA ALA A 113 1.76 -11.67 -6.75
C ALA A 113 3.12 -12.14 -7.29
N THR A 114 3.72 -11.40 -8.22
CA THR A 114 5.06 -11.67 -8.78
C THR A 114 6.13 -11.52 -7.71
N LEU A 115 6.11 -10.45 -6.92
CA LEU A 115 7.05 -10.24 -5.82
C LEU A 115 6.89 -11.32 -4.74
N LYS A 116 5.66 -11.74 -4.41
CA LYS A 116 5.41 -12.87 -3.51
C LYS A 116 5.96 -14.16 -4.11
N ALA A 117 5.70 -14.43 -5.38
CA ALA A 117 6.23 -15.60 -6.06
C ALA A 117 7.76 -15.63 -5.99
N MET A 118 8.44 -14.53 -6.34
CA MET A 118 9.89 -14.38 -6.23
C MET A 118 10.38 -14.54 -4.78
N PHE A 119 9.69 -13.92 -3.82
CA PHE A 119 10.04 -13.99 -2.41
C PHE A 119 9.95 -15.42 -1.86
N TRP A 120 8.93 -16.19 -2.22
CA TRP A 120 8.79 -17.58 -1.77
C TRP A 120 9.59 -18.58 -2.60
N SER A 121 9.86 -18.29 -3.88
CA SER A 121 10.57 -19.18 -4.80
C SER A 121 12.08 -19.03 -4.77
N LEU A 122 12.62 -17.86 -4.40
CA LEU A 122 14.06 -17.64 -4.36
C LEU A 122 14.70 -18.64 -3.39
N ARG A 123 15.66 -19.42 -3.89
CA ARG A 123 16.46 -20.40 -3.15
C ARG A 123 17.91 -19.97 -3.22
N MET A 124 18.66 -20.24 -2.15
CA MET A 124 20.08 -19.96 -2.15
C MET A 124 20.78 -20.84 -3.20
N GLY A 125 21.55 -20.22 -4.08
CA GLY A 125 22.34 -20.94 -5.08
C GLY A 125 23.44 -21.80 -4.44
N ALA A 126 23.89 -22.87 -5.11
CA ALA A 126 24.89 -23.78 -4.55
C ALA A 126 26.21 -23.08 -4.17
N GLN A 127 26.62 -22.08 -4.98
CA GLN A 127 27.81 -21.27 -4.78
C GLN A 127 27.53 -19.87 -4.18
N GLN A 128 26.26 -19.55 -3.91
CA GLN A 128 25.89 -18.23 -3.37
C GLN A 128 26.29 -18.12 -1.91
N GLY A 129 26.78 -16.93 -1.51
CA GLY A 129 27.07 -16.60 -0.12
C GLY A 129 25.78 -16.40 0.69
N VAL A 130 25.79 -16.78 1.97
CA VAL A 130 24.62 -16.64 2.85
C VAL A 130 24.19 -15.18 3.02
N LEU A 131 25.16 -14.27 3.16
CA LEU A 131 24.91 -12.83 3.31
C LEU A 131 24.25 -12.22 2.05
N GLU A 132 24.71 -12.64 0.87
CA GLU A 132 24.17 -12.21 -0.42
C GLU A 132 22.70 -12.65 -0.56
N TYR A 133 22.42 -13.93 -0.24
CA TYR A 133 21.05 -14.46 -0.23
C TYR A 133 20.13 -13.72 0.76
N ILE A 134 20.63 -13.39 1.96
CA ILE A 134 19.86 -12.61 2.94
C ILE A 134 19.52 -11.22 2.40
N ARG A 135 20.47 -10.54 1.76
CA ARG A 135 20.25 -9.21 1.16
C ARG A 135 19.22 -9.24 0.04
N GLU A 136 19.27 -10.24 -0.84
CA GLU A 136 18.26 -10.41 -1.89
C GLU A 136 16.85 -10.61 -1.30
N LYS A 137 16.73 -11.44 -0.26
CA LYS A 137 15.46 -11.64 0.45
C LYS A 137 14.97 -10.38 1.16
N GLN A 138 15.86 -9.62 1.79
CA GLN A 138 15.52 -8.35 2.44
C GLN A 138 15.04 -7.34 1.41
N SER A 139 15.71 -7.23 0.26
CA SER A 139 15.27 -6.35 -0.83
C SER A 139 13.86 -6.71 -1.32
N LEU A 140 13.57 -8.00 -1.54
CA LEU A 140 12.23 -8.46 -1.92
C LEU A 140 11.19 -8.21 -0.82
N ARG A 141 11.54 -8.40 0.45
CA ARG A 141 10.69 -8.08 1.61
C ARG A 141 10.34 -6.59 1.63
N ASP A 142 11.33 -5.73 1.46
CA ASP A 142 11.14 -4.29 1.55
C ASP A 142 10.29 -3.78 0.37
N GLN A 143 10.52 -4.32 -0.83
CA GLN A 143 9.64 -4.11 -2.00
C GLN A 143 8.21 -4.60 -1.74
N LEU A 144 8.04 -5.76 -1.10
CA LEU A 144 6.72 -6.26 -0.70
C LEU A 144 6.06 -5.36 0.34
N ARG A 145 6.77 -4.91 1.38
CA ARG A 145 6.23 -4.01 2.42
C ARG A 145 5.73 -2.68 1.86
N LEU A 146 6.33 -2.19 0.76
CA LEU A 146 5.87 -0.99 0.06
C LEU A 146 4.50 -1.16 -0.63
N HIS A 147 4.12 -2.40 -0.94
CA HIS A 147 2.91 -2.76 -1.69
C HIS A 147 1.88 -3.56 -0.88
N ASP A 148 2.30 -4.27 0.17
CA ASP A 148 1.50 -5.18 1.00
C ASP A 148 2.05 -5.18 2.44
N ARG A 149 1.26 -4.69 3.41
CA ARG A 149 1.68 -4.56 4.82
C ARG A 149 1.62 -5.88 5.61
N ASN A 150 1.26 -6.99 4.97
CA ASN A 150 1.01 -8.26 5.65
C ASN A 150 2.24 -9.15 5.85
N LEU A 151 3.44 -8.75 5.39
CA LEU A 151 4.63 -9.59 5.52
C LEU A 151 5.30 -9.40 6.88
N THR A 152 5.21 -10.43 7.72
CA THR A 152 5.73 -10.41 9.08
C THR A 152 7.23 -10.70 9.12
N ASP A 153 7.87 -10.35 10.22
CA ASP A 153 9.26 -10.75 10.46
C ASP A 153 9.39 -12.27 10.60
N GLU A 154 8.34 -12.97 11.05
CA GLU A 154 8.33 -14.44 11.14
C GLU A 154 8.37 -15.11 9.76
N ASP A 155 7.63 -14.59 8.77
CA ASP A 155 7.64 -15.09 7.39
C ASP A 155 9.05 -15.06 6.79
N MET A 156 9.78 -13.97 7.10
CA MET A 156 11.15 -13.77 6.65
C MET A 156 12.09 -14.80 7.30
N ILE A 157 11.92 -15.07 8.59
CA ILE A 157 12.72 -16.07 9.31
C ILE A 157 12.47 -17.46 8.75
N ASP A 158 11.22 -17.85 8.54
CA ASP A 158 10.87 -19.18 8.05
C ASP A 158 11.46 -19.43 6.65
N ILE A 159 11.47 -18.42 5.77
CA ILE A 159 12.10 -18.52 4.46
C ILE A 159 13.62 -18.62 4.54
N LEU A 160 14.27 -17.82 5.40
CA LEU A 160 15.71 -17.93 5.60
C LEU A 160 16.07 -19.32 6.13
N MET A 161 15.25 -19.87 7.03
CA MET A 161 15.45 -21.20 7.58
C MET A 161 15.31 -22.31 6.52
N VAL A 162 14.33 -22.19 5.62
CA VAL A 162 14.12 -23.13 4.53
C VAL A 162 15.21 -23.02 3.45
N GLY A 163 15.59 -21.79 3.09
CA GLY A 163 16.53 -21.53 2.01
C GLY A 163 18.00 -21.78 2.37
N CYS A 164 18.38 -21.59 3.63
CA CYS A 164 19.74 -21.78 4.13
C CYS A 164 19.92 -23.14 4.82
N ARG A 165 19.11 -24.14 4.47
CA ARG A 165 19.10 -25.45 5.14
C ARG A 165 20.51 -26.02 5.27
N GLY A 166 20.98 -26.19 6.50
CA GLY A 166 22.31 -26.74 6.80
C GLY A 166 23.45 -25.72 6.87
N ARG A 167 23.18 -24.43 6.63
CA ARG A 167 24.14 -23.31 6.82
C ARG A 167 23.71 -22.32 7.92
N PHE A 168 22.95 -22.80 8.91
CA PHE A 168 22.38 -21.96 9.98
C PHE A 168 23.41 -21.18 10.81
N PRO A 169 24.59 -21.73 11.17
CA PRO A 169 25.61 -20.95 11.86
C PRO A 169 26.05 -19.72 11.06
N ALA A 170 26.27 -19.90 9.74
CA ALA A 170 26.64 -18.81 8.83
C ALA A 170 25.50 -17.79 8.63
N VAL A 171 24.23 -18.19 8.80
CA VAL A 171 23.10 -17.24 8.82
C VAL A 171 23.14 -16.40 10.08
N ILE A 172 23.40 -16.99 11.25
CA ILE A 172 23.49 -16.26 12.52
C ILE A 172 24.66 -15.27 12.49
N GLU A 173 25.84 -15.71 12.02
CA GLU A 173 27.02 -14.84 11.85
C GLU A 173 26.75 -13.68 10.90
N ALA A 174 26.21 -13.96 9.70
CA ALA A 174 25.85 -12.93 8.72
C ALA A 174 24.84 -11.90 9.25
N LEU A 175 23.96 -12.32 10.17
CA LEU A 175 22.97 -11.44 10.79
C LEU A 175 23.53 -10.67 12.00
N HIS A 176 24.58 -11.16 12.66
CA HIS A 176 25.29 -10.40 13.68
C HIS A 176 26.14 -9.27 13.08
N GLU A 177 26.79 -9.54 11.94
CA GLU A 177 27.69 -8.58 11.28
C GLU A 177 26.98 -7.36 10.70
N GLN A 178 25.66 -7.41 10.47
CA GLN A 178 24.94 -6.34 9.79
C GLN A 178 24.41 -5.21 10.70
N GLU A 179 24.57 -5.26 12.03
CA GLU A 179 24.13 -4.27 13.05
C GLU A 179 22.67 -3.72 12.96
N ASN A 180 21.91 -4.12 11.94
CA ASN A 180 20.66 -3.47 11.55
C ASN A 180 19.62 -4.50 11.11
N ILE A 181 19.40 -5.50 11.96
CA ILE A 181 18.43 -6.54 11.67
C ILE A 181 17.29 -6.46 12.68
N TYR A 182 16.20 -5.88 12.20
CA TYR A 182 14.87 -5.91 12.80
C TYR A 182 14.32 -7.34 13.01
N LEU A 183 14.96 -8.37 12.45
CA LEU A 183 14.66 -9.77 12.77
C LEU A 183 15.38 -10.11 14.07
N SER A 184 14.66 -10.30 15.18
CA SER A 184 15.35 -10.60 16.43
C SER A 184 16.20 -11.86 16.25
N VAL A 185 17.52 -11.69 16.38
CA VAL A 185 18.51 -12.77 16.45
C VAL A 185 18.02 -13.87 17.40
N THR A 186 17.32 -13.47 18.46
CA THR A 186 16.63 -14.34 19.42
C THR A 186 15.59 -15.26 18.79
N LEU A 187 14.72 -14.79 17.88
CA LEU A 187 13.75 -15.65 17.19
C LEU A 187 14.44 -16.62 16.23
N ILE A 188 15.46 -16.16 15.50
CA ILE A 188 16.19 -16.99 14.53
C ILE A 188 16.98 -18.09 15.26
N THR A 189 17.65 -17.72 16.35
CA THR A 189 18.36 -18.67 17.21
C THR A 189 17.39 -19.68 17.82
N ARG A 190 16.23 -19.24 18.32
CA ARG A 190 15.21 -20.13 18.89
C ARG A 190 14.64 -21.09 17.86
N LYS A 191 14.18 -20.60 16.70
CA LYS A 191 13.67 -21.46 15.60
C LYS A 191 14.78 -22.36 15.01
N GLY A 192 16.02 -21.88 14.97
CA GLY A 192 17.20 -22.65 14.58
C GLY A 192 17.47 -23.83 15.51
N ILE A 193 17.46 -23.59 16.82
CA ILE A 193 17.58 -24.62 17.85
C ILE A 193 16.41 -25.61 17.76
N ASP A 194 15.16 -25.13 17.67
CA ASP A 194 13.99 -26.00 17.54
C ASP A 194 14.05 -26.89 16.28
N TYR A 195 14.54 -26.35 15.16
CA TYR A 195 14.76 -27.12 13.93
C TYR A 195 15.84 -28.20 14.09
N LEU A 196 16.96 -27.86 14.72
CA LEU A 196 18.06 -28.80 14.97
C LEU A 196 17.66 -29.91 15.95
N ILE A 197 16.84 -29.60 16.95
CA ILE A 197 16.29 -30.57 17.91
C ILE A 197 15.32 -31.53 17.20
N ARG A 198 14.41 -31.05 16.36
CA ARG A 198 13.43 -31.89 15.62
C ARG A 198 14.03 -32.80 14.55
N LYS A 199 15.30 -32.58 14.18
CA LYS A 199 16.02 -33.36 13.18
C LYS A 199 16.94 -34.45 13.77
N ARG A 200 17.07 -34.52 15.10
CA ARG A 200 17.63 -35.66 15.83
C ARG A 200 16.53 -36.69 16.10
#